data_AF-A0A0L0KKX4-F1
#
_entry.id   AF-A0A0L0KKX4-F1
#
_cell.length_a   1.000
_cell.length_b   1.000
_cell.length_c   1.000
_cell.angle_alpha   90.00
_cell.angle_beta   90.00
_cell.angle_gamma   90.00
#
_symmetry.space_group_name_H-M   'P 1'
#
loop_
_entity.id
_entity.type
_entity.pdbx_description
1 polymer ?
#
loop_
_entity_poly.entity_id
_entity_poly.type
_entity_poly.pdbx_seq_one_letter_code
_entity_poly.pdbx_strand_id
1 'polypeptide(L)' 'MKRYALCSEKGDLLSWGGKVIVHDNKAELEFLMRGARVVECPHDIPDDQTVPIRFHPSMATVTWPLDRRSFK' A
#
# COMPACT_ATOMS: atom_id res chain seq x y z
N MET A 1 -15.13 -0.79 -4.85
CA MET A 1 -14.10 -0.49 -3.82
C MET A 1 -12.86 -0.01 -4.55
N LYS A 2 -12.29 1.14 -4.17
CA LYS A 2 -11.12 1.70 -4.83
C LYS A 2 -9.87 1.20 -4.12
N ARG A 3 -8.92 0.66 -4.87
CA ARG A 3 -7.64 0.19 -4.33
C ARG A 3 -6.56 1.18 -4.70
N TYR A 4 -5.61 1.39 -3.81
CA TYR A 4 -4.49 2.27 -4.00
C TYR A 4 -3.22 1.45 -3.94
N ALA A 5 -2.35 1.65 -4.93
CA ALA A 5 -1.06 1.00 -5.01
C ALA A 5 0.06 2.00 -4.73
N LEU A 6 1.19 1.48 -4.25
CA LEU A 6 2.41 2.25 -4.08
C LEU A 6 3.16 2.32 -5.40
N CYS A 7 3.60 3.52 -5.76
CA CYS A 7 4.39 3.82 -6.95
C CYS A 7 5.69 4.48 -6.52
N SER A 8 6.80 3.95 -7.01
CA SER A 8 8.13 4.51 -6.80
C SER A 8 8.29 5.80 -7.61
N GLU A 9 9.31 6.60 -7.27
CA GLU A 9 9.61 7.85 -7.97
C GLU A 9 9.89 7.64 -9.47
N LYS A 10 10.34 6.43 -9.84
CA LYS A 10 10.58 6.00 -11.23
C LYS A 10 9.32 5.63 -12.01
N GLY A 11 8.15 5.60 -11.36
CA GLY A 11 6.88 5.19 -11.98
C GLY A 11 6.54 3.71 -11.81
N ASP A 12 7.45 2.90 -11.28
CA ASP A 12 7.23 1.47 -11.04
C ASP A 12 6.30 1.22 -9.84
N LEU A 13 5.36 0.29 -9.99
CA LEU A 13 4.53 -0.16 -8.86
C LEU A 13 5.36 -1.00 -7.88
N LEU A 14 5.28 -0.67 -6.60
CA LEU A 14 5.91 -1.48 -5.56
C LEU A 14 5.20 -2.83 -5.46
N SER A 15 5.99 -3.88 -5.61
CA SER A 15 5.56 -5.26 -5.44
C SER A 15 6.39 -5.96 -4.37
N TRP A 16 5.77 -6.90 -3.69
CA TRP A 16 6.37 -7.76 -2.69
C TRP A 16 6.00 -9.21 -2.99
N GLY A 17 7.01 -10.08 -3.13
CA GLY A 17 6.81 -11.48 -3.47
C GLY A 17 6.09 -11.68 -4.83
N GLY A 18 6.31 -10.77 -5.79
CA GLY A 18 5.63 -10.78 -7.09
C GLY A 18 4.20 -10.25 -7.08
N LYS A 19 3.70 -9.74 -5.94
CA LYS A 19 2.36 -9.16 -5.81
C LYS A 19 2.43 -7.66 -5.55
N VAL A 20 1.60 -6.87 -6.22
CA VAL A 20 1.54 -5.41 -6.03
C VAL A 20 0.96 -5.08 -4.67
N ILE A 21 1.66 -4.23 -3.92
CA ILE A 21 1.22 -3.81 -2.60
C ILE A 21 0.06 -2.83 -2.76
N VAL A 22 -1.09 -3.16 -2.16
CA VAL A 22 -2.31 -2.34 -2.24
C VAL A 22 -2.88 -2.02 -0.86
N HIS A 23 -3.69 -0.96 -0.80
CA HIS A 23 -4.53 -0.64 0.36
C HIS A 23 -5.85 -0.02 -0.08
N ASP A 24 -6.89 -0.15 0.74
CA ASP A 24 -8.21 0.42 0.42
C ASP A 24 -8.29 1.93 0.73
N ASN A 25 -7.36 2.45 1.54
CA ASN A 25 -7.34 3.84 1.95
C ASN A 25 -6.07 4.57 1.51
N LYS A 26 -6.22 5.52 0.59
CA LYS A 26 -5.11 6.34 0.07
C LYS A 26 -4.35 7.05 1.19
N ALA A 27 -5.06 7.67 2.13
CA ALA A 27 -4.45 8.52 3.16
C ALA A 27 -3.61 7.71 4.15
N GLU A 28 -4.01 6.48 4.46
CA GLU A 28 -3.24 5.58 5.31
C GLU A 28 -1.95 5.14 4.61
N LEU A 29 -2.05 4.82 3.31
CA LEU A 29 -0.93 4.41 2.50
C LEU A 29 0.10 5.55 2.32
N GLU A 30 -0.38 6.77 2.07
CA GLU A 30 0.45 7.99 1.97
C GLU A 30 1.14 8.31 3.30
N PHE A 31 0.47 8.05 4.43
CA PHE A 31 1.03 8.29 5.75
C PHE A 31 2.17 7.32 6.08
N LEU A 32 2.01 6.03 5.75
CA LEU A 32 3.02 5.01 5.98
C LEU A 32 4.23 5.16 5.06
N MET A 33 3.99 5.54 3.81
CA MET A 33 5.01 5.59 2.77
C MET A 33 5.31 7.02 2.37
N ARG A 34 5.89 7.78 3.31
CA ARG A 34 6.28 9.20 3.11
C ARG A 34 7.24 9.47 1.95
N GLY A 35 7.85 8.44 1.37
CA GLY A 35 8.77 8.54 0.23
C GLY A 35 8.25 7.90 -1.07
N ALA A 36 7.02 7.37 -1.10
CA ALA A 36 6.45 6.76 -2.29
C ALA A 36 5.17 7.49 -2.70
N ARG A 37 4.92 7.54 -4.01
CA ARG A 37 3.69 8.12 -4.55
C ARG A 37 2.58 7.09 -4.45
N VAL A 38 1.43 7.49 -3.91
CA VAL A 38 0.24 6.63 -3.91
C VAL A 38 -0.59 6.93 -5.16
N VAL A 39 -0.88 5.88 -5.92
CA VAL A 39 -1.70 5.93 -7.14
C VAL A 39 -2.92 5.02 -7.01
N GLU A 40 -3.97 5.30 -7.77
CA GLU A 40 -5.07 4.33 -7.91
C GLU A 40 -4.54 3.07 -8.58
N CYS A 41 -4.85 1.91 -7.99
CA CYS A 41 -4.43 0.63 -8.54
C CYS A 41 -5.17 0.41 -9.87
N PRO A 42 -4.46 0.17 -10.98
CA PRO A 42 -5.10 -0.03 -12.27
C PRO A 42 -6.00 -1.26 -12.22
N HIS A 43 -7.20 -1.18 -12.82
CA HIS A 43 -8.14 -2.29 -12.89
C HIS A 43 -7.62 -3.51 -13.68
N ASP A 44 -6.52 -3.33 -14.42
CA ASP A 44 -5.85 -4.40 -15.15
C ASP A 44 -5.18 -5.44 -14.21
N ILE A 45 -4.86 -5.05 -12.97
CA ILE A 45 -4.19 -5.93 -12.01
C ILE A 45 -5.25 -6.72 -11.22
N PRO A 46 -5.31 -8.05 -11.38
CA PRO A 46 -6.26 -8.88 -10.65
C PRO A 46 -5.86 -8.99 -9.18
N ASP A 47 -6.86 -9.22 -8.32
CA ASP A 47 -6.68 -9.38 -6.87
C ASP A 47 -5.61 -10.40 -6.50
N ASP A 48 -5.49 -11.48 -7.28
CA ASP A 48 -4.51 -12.55 -7.04
C ASP A 48 -3.05 -12.07 -7.15
N GLN A 49 -2.81 -11.06 -7.99
CA GLN A 49 -1.53 -10.39 -8.16
C GLN A 49 -1.36 -9.18 -7.24
N THR A 50 -2.29 -8.96 -6.30
CA THR A 50 -2.18 -7.90 -5.30
C THR A 50 -2.03 -8.48 -3.90
N VAL A 51 -1.39 -7.73 -3.02
CA VAL A 51 -1.26 -8.06 -1.61
C VAL A 51 -1.57 -6.83 -0.76
N PRO A 52 -2.56 -6.91 0.14
CA PRO A 52 -2.81 -5.83 1.06
C PRO A 52 -1.58 -5.55 1.94
N ILE A 53 -1.21 -4.28 2.07
CA ILE A 53 -0.01 -3.84 2.80
C ILE A 53 0.03 -4.33 4.25
N ARG A 54 -1.13 -4.57 4.89
CA ARG A 54 -1.26 -5.19 6.23
C ARG A 54 -0.64 -6.59 6.34
N PHE A 55 -0.48 -7.31 5.23
CA PHE A 55 0.16 -8.63 5.21
C PHE A 55 1.67 -8.55 5.00
N HIS A 56 2.20 -7.36 4.71
CA HIS A 56 3.63 -7.18 4.57
C HIS A 56 4.31 -7.34 5.95
N PRO A 57 5.43 -8.07 6.06
CA PRO A 57 6.09 -8.34 7.35
C PRO A 57 6.53 -7.06 8.07
N SER A 58 6.95 -6.03 7.35
CA SER A 58 7.27 -4.71 7.95
C SER A 58 6.05 -3.98 8.53
N MET A 59 4.84 -4.44 8.24
CA MET A 59 3.58 -3.88 8.72
C MET A 59 2.90 -4.78 9.76
N ALA A 60 3.56 -5.86 10.19
CA ALA A 60 3.01 -6.76 11.20
C ALA A 60 2.81 -6.09 12.57
N THR A 61 3.59 -5.05 12.86
CA THR A 61 3.47 -4.23 14.08
C THR A 61 2.47 -3.08 13.94
N VAL A 62 1.95 -2.84 12.74
CA VAL A 62 1.00 -1.77 12.46
C VAL A 62 -0.40 -2.26 12.71
N THR A 63 -1.13 -1.55 13.58
CA THR A 63 -2.54 -1.81 13.83
C THR A 63 -3.39 -1.02 12.85
N TRP A 64 -4.42 -1.67 12.31
CA TRP A 64 -5.32 -1.10 11.29
C TRP A 64 -6.74 -1.01 11.85
N PRO A 65 -7.49 0.09 11.61
CA PRO A 65 -7.09 1.30 10.87
C PRO A 65 -6.00 2.10 11.59
N LEU A 66 -5.17 2.81 10.81
CA LEU A 66 -4.05 3.59 11.34
C LEU A 66 -4.54 4.66 12.30
N ASP A 67 -4.13 4.54 13.56
CA ASP A 67 -4.18 5.65 14.49
C ASP A 67 -2.91 6.49 14.36
N ARG A 68 -3.06 7.73 13.87
CA ARG A 68 -1.92 8.65 13.68
C ARG A 68 -1.16 8.94 14.97
N ARG A 69 -1.74 8.72 16.16
CA ARG A 69 -1.08 8.94 17.45
C ARG A 69 -0.17 7.78 17.84
N SER A 70 -0.33 6.61 17.22
CA SER A 70 0.56 5.46 17.41
C SER A 70 1.92 5.62 16.72
N PHE A 71 2.07 6.58 15.81
CA PHE A 71 3.31 6.88 15.11
C PHE A 71 3.92 8.14 15.72
N LYS A 72 4.85 7.95 16.67
CA LYS A 72 5.49 9.00 17.47
C LYS A 72 6.92 9.25 17.03
#